data_AF-A0A453FS26-F1
#
_entry.id   AF-A0A453FS26-F1
#
_cell.length_a   1.000
_cell.length_b   1.000
_cell.length_c   1.000
_cell.angle_alpha   90.00
_cell.angle_beta   90.00
_cell.angle_gamma   90.00
#
_symmetry.space_group_name_H-M   'P 1'
#
loop_
_entity.id
_entity.type
_entity.pdbx_description
1 polymer ?
#
loop_
_entity_poly.entity_id
_entity_poly.type
_entity_poly.pdbx_seq_one_letter_code
_entity_poly.pdbx_strand_id
1 'polypeptide(L)'
;TAYADVCFKEFGDRVASWTTMNEPNIGALASYDVAIFPPGRCSDPFGVTKCTSGDSGVEPYIAAHNTLLAHASVVSLYRKKYQAMQKGVVGISIYSFWSYPLTHSTVDLEATRRCIDFYFGWILDPLVFGDYPQVMKKNVGSRLPPFTEVQSELIKGSLDFIGINHYYSLYVNDRPLETGVRDYKADMSVSLRGSR
;
A
#
# COMPACT_ATOMS: atom_id res chain seq x y z
N THR A 1 16.24 -9.05 -4.36
CA THR A 1 17.15 -7.88 -4.26
C THR A 1 18.17 -7.76 -5.39
N ALA A 2 18.42 -8.79 -6.22
CA ALA A 2 19.45 -8.75 -7.27
C ALA A 2 19.38 -7.53 -8.21
N TYR A 3 18.18 -7.15 -8.68
CA TYR A 3 17.98 -5.95 -9.50
C TYR A 3 18.48 -4.68 -8.81
N ALA A 4 18.06 -4.44 -7.56
CA ALA A 4 18.47 -3.27 -6.81
C ALA A 4 19.98 -3.27 -6.50
N ASP A 5 20.59 -4.45 -6.28
CA ASP A 5 22.04 -4.57 -6.06
C ASP A 5 22.83 -4.03 -7.25
N VAL A 6 22.39 -4.34 -8.48
CA VAL A 6 22.99 -3.80 -9.70
C VAL A 6 22.78 -2.29 -9.77
N CYS A 7 21.56 -1.79 -9.54
CA CYS A 7 21.30 -0.35 -9.58
C CYS A 7 22.19 0.44 -8.60
N PHE A 8 22.30 -0.02 -7.35
CA PHE A 8 23.15 0.62 -6.35
C PHE A 8 24.62 0.57 -6.72
N LYS A 9 25.09 -0.56 -7.24
CA LYS A 9 26.49 -0.73 -7.67
C LYS A 9 26.85 0.21 -8.82
N GLU A 10 25.99 0.30 -9.84
CA GLU A 10 26.32 0.98 -11.10
C GLU A 10 26.04 2.49 -11.06
N PHE A 11 25.11 2.95 -10.21
CA PHE A 11 24.68 4.36 -10.20
C PHE A 11 24.79 5.05 -8.85
N GLY A 12 25.01 4.31 -7.76
CA GLY A 12 25.05 4.89 -6.42
C GLY A 12 26.29 5.74 -6.12
N ASP A 13 27.24 5.83 -7.05
CA ASP A 13 28.32 6.84 -7.02
C ASP A 13 27.80 8.27 -7.28
N ARG A 14 26.64 8.40 -7.94
CA ARG A 14 26.02 9.67 -8.33
C ARG A 14 24.61 9.84 -7.78
N VAL A 15 23.85 8.74 -7.65
CA VAL A 15 22.47 8.76 -7.16
C VAL A 15 22.48 8.70 -5.64
N ALA A 16 22.13 9.81 -5.00
CA ALA A 16 22.08 9.96 -3.54
C ALA A 16 20.67 9.75 -2.94
N SER A 17 19.64 9.53 -3.76
CA SER A 17 18.27 9.34 -3.27
C SER A 17 17.57 8.26 -4.08
N TRP A 18 17.08 7.23 -3.39
CA TRP A 18 16.50 6.05 -3.99
C TRP A 18 15.04 5.86 -3.55
N THR A 19 14.14 5.81 -4.52
CA THR A 19 12.76 5.34 -4.28
C THR A 19 12.65 3.91 -4.78
N THR A 20 12.35 2.99 -3.87
CA THR A 20 12.30 1.55 -4.16
C THR A 20 11.06 1.13 -4.95
N MET A 21 9.90 1.63 -4.52
CA MET A 21 8.59 1.33 -5.10
C MET A 21 7.81 2.65 -5.22
N ASN A 22 7.11 2.80 -6.35
CA ASN A 22 6.18 3.90 -6.57
C ASN A 22 4.75 3.39 -6.42
N GLU A 23 3.99 4.00 -5.51
CA GLU A 23 2.57 3.76 -5.30
C GLU A 23 2.20 2.28 -5.14
N PRO A 24 2.79 1.55 -4.16
CA PRO A 24 2.52 0.12 -3.98
C PRO A 24 1.04 -0.18 -3.74
N ASN A 25 0.31 0.72 -3.08
CA ASN A 25 -1.13 0.65 -2.90
C ASN A 25 -1.88 0.70 -4.25
N ILE A 26 -1.59 1.66 -5.12
CA ILE A 26 -2.23 1.76 -6.44
C ILE A 26 -1.81 0.60 -7.33
N GLY A 27 -0.53 0.22 -7.34
CA GLY A 27 -0.04 -0.92 -8.09
C GLY A 27 -0.79 -2.21 -7.72
N ALA A 28 -1.02 -2.48 -6.43
CA ALA A 28 -1.78 -3.63 -5.99
C ALA A 28 -3.25 -3.58 -6.44
N LEU A 29 -3.93 -2.46 -6.23
CA LEU A 29 -5.34 -2.32 -6.59
C LEU A 29 -5.56 -2.35 -8.12
N ALA A 30 -4.82 -1.53 -8.85
CA ALA A 30 -4.98 -1.43 -10.30
C ALA A 30 -4.64 -2.74 -11.01
N SER A 31 -3.71 -3.55 -10.48
CA SER A 31 -3.25 -4.78 -11.15
C SER A 31 -4.01 -6.05 -10.74
N TYR A 32 -4.51 -6.10 -9.50
CA TYR A 32 -5.07 -7.32 -8.89
C TYR A 32 -6.48 -7.16 -8.29
N ASP A 33 -7.04 -5.95 -8.26
CA ASP A 33 -8.42 -5.69 -7.80
C ASP A 33 -9.33 -5.35 -8.99
N VAL A 34 -8.95 -4.30 -9.74
CA VAL A 34 -9.77 -3.73 -10.82
C VAL A 34 -9.25 -4.01 -12.23
N ALA A 35 -8.09 -4.65 -12.38
CA ALA A 35 -7.49 -5.04 -13.66
C ALA A 35 -7.29 -3.90 -14.69
N ILE A 36 -6.90 -2.71 -14.23
CA ILE A 36 -6.49 -1.58 -15.08
C ILE A 36 -5.03 -1.73 -15.53
N PHE A 37 -4.16 -2.23 -14.67
CA PHE A 37 -2.73 -2.43 -14.94
C PHE A 37 -2.39 -3.91 -15.16
N PRO A 38 -1.34 -4.23 -15.94
CA PRO A 38 -0.82 -5.58 -16.01
C PRO A 38 -0.46 -6.15 -14.61
N PRO A 39 -0.72 -7.44 -14.34
CA PRO A 39 -1.18 -8.47 -15.27
C PRO A 39 -2.70 -8.49 -15.53
N GLY A 40 -3.47 -7.55 -14.97
CA GLY A 40 -4.91 -7.42 -15.25
C GLY A 40 -5.76 -8.50 -14.61
N ARG A 41 -5.48 -8.85 -13.34
CA ARG A 41 -6.21 -9.87 -12.59
C ARG A 41 -7.30 -9.25 -11.72
N CYS A 42 -8.44 -9.91 -11.62
CA CYS A 42 -9.58 -9.50 -10.81
C CYS A 42 -10.63 -10.62 -10.68
N SER A 43 -11.66 -10.41 -9.87
CA SER A 43 -12.89 -11.21 -9.82
C SER A 43 -14.07 -10.42 -10.38
N ASP A 44 -14.99 -11.08 -11.09
CA ASP A 44 -16.26 -10.44 -11.47
C ASP A 44 -17.13 -10.21 -10.20
N PRO A 45 -17.79 -9.05 -10.06
CA PRO A 45 -17.95 -7.96 -11.04
C PRO A 45 -17.02 -6.76 -10.80
N PHE A 46 -15.90 -6.91 -10.07
CA PHE A 46 -15.11 -5.79 -9.56
C PHE A 46 -14.19 -5.13 -10.60
N GLY A 47 -13.77 -5.89 -11.62
CA GLY A 47 -12.89 -5.39 -12.68
C GLY A 47 -13.52 -4.31 -13.55
N VAL A 48 -12.67 -3.48 -14.17
CA VAL A 48 -13.11 -2.54 -15.22
C VAL A 48 -13.45 -3.26 -16.53
N THR A 49 -13.01 -4.51 -16.68
CA THR A 49 -13.38 -5.42 -17.76
C THR A 49 -13.89 -6.73 -17.16
N LYS A 50 -14.44 -7.60 -18.00
CA LYS A 50 -14.85 -8.95 -17.57
C LYS A 50 -13.64 -9.75 -17.09
N CYS A 51 -13.62 -10.05 -15.80
CA CYS A 51 -12.56 -10.77 -15.13
C CYS A 51 -12.63 -12.26 -15.46
N THR A 52 -11.55 -12.82 -15.99
CA THR A 52 -11.47 -14.26 -16.31
C THR A 52 -10.51 -15.02 -15.40
N SER A 53 -9.71 -14.31 -14.60
CA SER A 53 -8.78 -14.89 -13.63
C SER A 53 -8.38 -13.86 -12.59
N GLY A 54 -8.09 -14.32 -11.38
CA GLY A 54 -7.75 -13.47 -10.25
C GLY A 54 -8.61 -13.76 -9.04
N ASP A 55 -8.27 -13.09 -7.94
CA ASP A 55 -9.11 -13.02 -6.76
C ASP A 55 -8.98 -11.62 -6.13
N SER A 56 -9.90 -10.72 -6.48
CA SER A 56 -9.92 -9.33 -5.95
C SER A 56 -10.05 -9.29 -4.42
N GLY A 57 -10.53 -10.36 -3.78
CA GLY A 57 -10.64 -10.44 -2.34
C GLY A 57 -9.32 -10.72 -1.63
N VAL A 58 -8.28 -11.20 -2.32
CA VAL A 58 -7.04 -11.69 -1.69
C VAL A 58 -5.77 -11.19 -2.40
N GLU A 59 -5.75 -11.19 -3.73
CA GLU A 59 -4.54 -10.89 -4.51
C GLU A 59 -3.99 -9.48 -4.29
N PRO A 60 -4.79 -8.41 -4.13
CA PRO A 60 -4.26 -7.09 -3.79
C PRO A 60 -3.46 -7.09 -2.49
N TYR A 61 -3.92 -7.83 -1.47
CA TYR A 61 -3.23 -7.95 -0.18
C TYR A 61 -1.93 -8.73 -0.29
N ILE A 62 -1.92 -9.83 -1.04
CA ILE A 62 -0.70 -10.60 -1.31
C ILE A 62 0.32 -9.75 -2.09
N ALA A 63 -0.13 -9.03 -3.11
CA ALA A 63 0.72 -8.18 -3.92
C ALA A 63 1.38 -7.07 -3.08
N ALA A 64 0.58 -6.33 -2.30
CA ALA A 64 1.11 -5.28 -1.42
C ALA A 64 2.06 -5.85 -0.35
N HIS A 65 1.72 -6.98 0.26
CA HIS A 65 2.57 -7.64 1.27
C HIS A 65 3.95 -8.01 0.71
N ASN A 66 3.99 -8.65 -0.47
CA ASN A 66 5.24 -9.00 -1.11
C ASN A 66 6.04 -7.77 -1.56
N THR A 67 5.38 -6.71 -2.03
CA THR A 67 6.02 -5.44 -2.36
C THR A 67 6.68 -4.80 -1.13
N LEU A 68 6.01 -4.83 0.03
CA LEU A 68 6.56 -4.35 1.30
C LEU A 68 7.77 -5.17 1.77
N LEU A 69 7.74 -6.50 1.66
CA LEU A 69 8.89 -7.36 1.98
C LEU A 69 10.06 -7.15 1.02
N ALA A 70 9.78 -6.96 -0.27
CA ALA A 70 10.80 -6.64 -1.27
C ALA A 70 11.45 -5.28 -0.97
N HIS A 71 10.65 -4.27 -0.65
CA HIS A 71 11.12 -2.97 -0.20
C HIS A 71 12.06 -3.09 1.01
N ALA A 72 11.62 -3.74 2.09
CA ALA A 72 12.41 -3.90 3.30
C ALA A 72 13.74 -4.64 3.05
N SER A 73 13.71 -5.67 2.19
CA SER A 73 14.91 -6.40 1.77
C SER A 73 15.89 -5.52 0.99
N VAL A 74 15.39 -4.67 0.10
CA VAL A 74 16.22 -3.73 -0.68
C VAL A 74 16.83 -2.66 0.21
N VAL A 75 16.08 -2.14 1.18
CA VAL A 75 16.59 -1.17 2.16
C VAL A 75 17.67 -1.80 3.03
N SER A 76 17.44 -3.03 3.52
CA SER A 76 18.44 -3.78 4.29
C SER A 76 19.74 -3.97 3.49
N LEU A 77 19.63 -4.31 2.20
CA LEU A 77 20.79 -4.41 1.30
C LEU A 77 21.53 -3.06 1.18
N TYR A 78 20.79 -1.97 0.91
CA TYR A 78 21.38 -0.65 0.74
C TYR A 78 22.14 -0.21 1.99
N ARG A 79 21.51 -0.32 3.15
CA ARG A 79 22.13 0.05 4.44
C ARG A 79 23.38 -0.76 4.74
N LYS A 80 23.35 -2.08 4.50
CA LYS A 80 24.47 -2.98 4.81
C LYS A 80 25.65 -2.83 3.86
N LYS A 81 25.40 -2.62 2.57
CA LYS A 81 26.44 -2.72 1.52
C LYS A 81 26.86 -1.37 0.93
N TYR A 82 25.98 -0.37 0.93
CA TYR A 82 26.17 0.83 0.10
C TYR A 82 26.11 2.13 0.88
N GLN A 83 25.24 2.25 1.89
CA GLN A 83 24.94 3.54 2.52
C GLN A 83 26.17 4.22 3.14
N ALA A 84 27.08 3.47 3.77
CA ALA A 84 28.29 4.05 4.36
C ALA A 84 29.24 4.68 3.31
N MET A 85 29.32 4.09 2.11
CA MET A 85 30.18 4.56 1.03
C MET A 85 29.50 5.65 0.18
N GLN A 86 28.24 5.43 -0.17
CA GLN A 86 27.47 6.27 -1.09
C GLN A 86 26.79 7.45 -0.39
N LYS A 87 26.59 7.36 0.93
CA LYS A 87 25.99 8.41 1.79
C LYS A 87 24.61 8.89 1.33
N GLY A 88 23.93 8.12 0.47
CA GLY A 88 22.57 8.43 0.03
C GLY A 88 21.49 7.90 0.98
N VAL A 89 20.24 8.18 0.63
CA VAL A 89 19.03 7.81 1.38
C VAL A 89 18.12 6.92 0.55
N VAL A 90 17.37 6.03 1.20
CA VAL A 90 16.41 5.13 0.56
C VAL A 90 15.01 5.25 1.18
N GLY A 91 14.00 5.29 0.33
CA GLY A 91 12.61 5.45 0.74
C GLY A 91 11.63 4.77 -0.22
N ILE A 92 10.37 5.16 -0.06
CA ILE A 92 9.23 4.66 -0.83
C ILE A 92 8.30 5.83 -1.14
N SER A 93 7.65 5.81 -2.31
CA SER A 93 6.60 6.79 -2.63
C SER A 93 5.23 6.15 -2.51
N ILE A 94 4.35 6.80 -1.75
CA ILE A 94 2.99 6.31 -1.44
C ILE A 94 2.00 7.29 -2.06
N TYR A 95 1.05 6.77 -2.83
CA TYR A 95 -0.08 7.57 -3.29
C TYR A 95 -1.03 7.83 -2.12
N SER A 96 -1.47 9.07 -1.95
CA SER A 96 -2.49 9.40 -0.97
C SER A 96 -3.34 10.58 -1.45
N PHE A 97 -4.66 10.39 -1.47
CA PHE A 97 -5.58 11.52 -1.45
C PHE A 97 -5.78 11.99 -0.01
N TRP A 98 -6.11 13.26 0.15
CA TRP A 98 -6.59 13.72 1.46
C TRP A 98 -8.09 13.41 1.59
N SER A 99 -8.49 12.86 2.73
CA SER A 99 -9.87 12.48 3.01
C SER A 99 -10.52 13.49 3.94
N TYR A 100 -11.62 14.10 3.49
CA TYR A 100 -12.49 14.94 4.31
C TYR A 100 -13.76 14.17 4.67
N PRO A 101 -14.27 14.27 5.90
CA PRO A 101 -15.58 13.71 6.22
C PRO A 101 -16.68 14.47 5.45
N LEU A 102 -17.66 13.75 4.91
CA LEU A 102 -18.79 14.37 4.21
C LEU A 102 -19.68 15.17 5.16
N THR A 103 -19.86 14.66 6.39
CA THR A 103 -20.60 15.32 7.46
C THR A 103 -19.80 15.32 8.76
N HIS A 104 -20.23 16.10 9.77
CA HIS A 104 -19.63 16.07 11.11
C HIS A 104 -20.12 14.89 11.98
N SER A 105 -20.83 13.91 11.40
CA SER A 105 -21.27 12.74 12.15
C SER A 105 -20.07 11.87 12.55
N THR A 106 -20.19 11.18 13.69
CA THR A 106 -19.13 10.28 14.19
C THR A 106 -18.80 9.18 13.19
N VAL A 107 -19.80 8.64 12.49
CA VAL A 107 -19.61 7.57 11.50
C VAL A 107 -18.78 8.05 10.30
N ASP A 108 -19.00 9.27 9.81
CA ASP A 108 -18.21 9.81 8.69
C ASP A 108 -16.79 10.19 9.12
N LEU A 109 -16.60 10.64 10.37
CA LEU A 109 -15.27 10.87 10.93
C LEU A 109 -14.48 9.57 11.05
N GLU A 110 -15.11 8.48 11.50
CA GLU A 110 -14.50 7.15 11.55
C GLU A 110 -14.22 6.60 10.16
N ALA A 111 -15.17 6.74 9.22
CA ALA A 111 -14.99 6.38 7.81
C ALA A 111 -13.80 7.11 7.17
N THR A 112 -13.64 8.40 7.48
CA THR A 112 -12.48 9.19 7.01
C THR A 112 -11.16 8.60 7.50
N ARG A 113 -11.07 8.22 8.78
CA ARG A 113 -9.87 7.55 9.33
C ARG A 113 -9.63 6.20 8.67
N ARG A 114 -10.67 5.39 8.49
CA ARG A 114 -10.57 4.10 7.76
C ARG A 114 -10.06 4.29 6.35
N CYS A 115 -10.52 5.31 5.65
CA CYS A 115 -10.07 5.62 4.29
C CYS A 115 -8.56 5.92 4.25
N ILE A 116 -8.08 6.73 5.19
CA ILE A 116 -6.65 7.03 5.36
C ILE A 116 -5.86 5.76 5.70
N ASP A 117 -6.36 4.93 6.61
CA ASP A 117 -5.71 3.66 6.99
C ASP A 117 -5.62 2.70 5.81
N PHE A 118 -6.67 2.56 5.00
CA PHE A 118 -6.65 1.67 3.85
C PHE A 118 -5.72 2.17 2.74
N TYR A 119 -5.67 3.47 2.44
CA TYR A 119 -4.81 3.97 1.35
C TYR A 119 -3.37 4.23 1.77
N PHE A 120 -3.17 4.98 2.85
CA PHE A 120 -1.87 5.44 3.30
C PHE A 120 -1.30 4.53 4.39
N GLY A 121 -2.10 4.23 5.43
CA GLY A 121 -1.70 3.38 6.55
C GLY A 121 -1.34 1.95 6.13
N TRP A 122 -1.99 1.41 5.09
CA TRP A 122 -1.75 0.06 4.58
C TRP A 122 -0.29 -0.16 4.20
N ILE A 123 0.38 0.90 3.73
CA ILE A 123 1.77 0.88 3.33
C ILE A 123 2.64 1.46 4.45
N LEU A 124 2.22 2.56 5.07
CA LEU A 124 3.04 3.28 6.04
C LEU A 124 3.14 2.58 7.41
N ASP A 125 2.04 2.05 7.96
CA ASP A 125 2.03 1.45 9.29
C ASP A 125 2.99 0.25 9.39
N PRO A 126 3.09 -0.65 8.39
CA PRO A 126 4.12 -1.69 8.41
C PRO A 126 5.53 -1.11 8.52
N LEU A 127 5.82 0.01 7.86
CA LEU A 127 7.14 0.65 7.87
C LEU A 127 7.45 1.34 9.20
N VAL A 128 6.43 1.81 9.93
CA VAL A 128 6.61 2.54 11.20
C VAL A 128 6.50 1.62 12.40
N PHE A 129 5.52 0.73 12.38
CA PHE A 129 5.12 -0.10 13.52
C PHE A 129 5.46 -1.58 13.35
N GLY A 130 5.70 -2.04 12.11
CA GLY A 130 5.97 -3.44 11.79
C GLY A 130 4.71 -4.28 11.52
N ASP A 131 3.52 -3.68 11.48
CA ASP A 131 2.26 -4.38 11.26
C ASP A 131 1.24 -3.47 10.56
N TYR A 132 0.16 -4.06 10.04
CA TYR A 132 -0.92 -3.33 9.37
C TYR A 132 -1.85 -2.58 10.34
N PRO A 133 -2.58 -1.55 9.85
CA PRO A 133 -3.59 -0.87 10.66
C PRO A 133 -4.63 -1.84 11.24
N GLN A 134 -5.03 -1.64 12.50
CA GLN A 134 -5.96 -2.56 13.18
C GLN A 134 -7.32 -2.66 12.47
N VAL A 135 -7.78 -1.58 11.86
CA VAL A 135 -9.06 -1.59 11.13
C VAL A 135 -9.00 -2.47 9.88
N MET A 136 -7.84 -2.53 9.20
CA MET A 136 -7.65 -3.45 8.08
C MET A 136 -7.65 -4.90 8.57
N LYS A 137 -6.90 -5.20 9.64
CA LYS A 137 -6.88 -6.55 10.23
C LYS A 137 -8.28 -7.02 10.62
N LYS A 138 -9.09 -6.12 11.20
CA LYS A 138 -10.48 -6.39 11.56
C LYS A 138 -11.38 -6.62 10.35
N ASN A 139 -11.36 -5.72 9.37
CA ASN A 139 -12.30 -5.75 8.24
C ASN A 139 -11.94 -6.82 7.21
N VAL A 140 -10.65 -6.96 6.90
CA VAL A 140 -10.14 -7.89 5.89
C VAL A 140 -10.08 -9.31 6.45
N GLY A 141 -9.64 -9.46 7.70
CA GLY A 141 -9.54 -10.73 8.40
C GLY A 141 -8.40 -11.60 7.86
N SER A 142 -8.64 -12.90 7.71
CA SER A 142 -7.66 -13.89 7.29
C SER A 142 -7.11 -13.71 5.87
N ARG A 143 -7.73 -12.85 5.06
CA ARG A 143 -7.27 -12.53 3.69
C ARG A 143 -6.09 -11.55 3.69
N LEU A 144 -5.84 -10.86 4.81
CA LEU A 144 -4.67 -10.00 4.99
C LEU A 144 -3.49 -10.85 5.49
N PRO A 145 -2.41 -11.04 4.71
CA PRO A 145 -1.29 -11.86 5.15
C PRO A 145 -0.62 -11.27 6.40
N PRO A 146 -0.42 -12.04 7.47
CA PRO A 146 0.27 -11.53 8.65
C PRO A 146 1.77 -11.39 8.39
N PHE A 147 2.41 -10.41 9.01
CA PHE A 147 3.86 -10.42 9.14
C PHE A 147 4.27 -11.40 10.23
N THR A 148 5.23 -12.27 9.92
CA THR A 148 5.98 -12.99 10.96
C THR A 148 6.82 -12.01 11.78
N GLU A 149 7.27 -12.42 12.96
CA GLU A 149 8.14 -11.60 13.82
C GLU A 149 9.39 -11.11 13.07
N VAL A 150 10.08 -12.02 12.36
CA VAL A 150 11.26 -11.70 11.55
C VAL A 150 10.95 -10.70 10.43
N GLN A 151 9.79 -10.82 9.78
CA GLN A 151 9.39 -9.87 8.74
C GLN A 151 9.02 -8.50 9.34
N SER A 152 8.34 -8.49 10.48
CA SER A 152 7.96 -7.29 11.22
C SER A 152 9.19 -6.49 11.67
N GLU A 153 10.20 -7.18 12.18
CA GLU A 153 11.48 -6.57 12.53
C GLU A 153 12.23 -6.03 11.31
N LEU A 154 12.18 -6.75 10.18
CA LEU A 154 12.86 -6.34 8.96
C LEU A 154 12.25 -5.08 8.33
N ILE A 155 10.92 -4.96 8.36
CA ILE A 155 10.19 -3.85 7.72
C ILE A 155 10.13 -2.60 8.59
N LYS A 156 10.13 -2.75 9.92
CA LYS A 156 10.07 -1.63 10.84
C LYS A 156 11.29 -0.73 10.71
N GLY A 157 11.05 0.55 10.43
CA GLY A 157 12.09 1.55 10.19
C GLY A 157 12.82 1.38 8.85
N SER A 158 12.28 0.62 7.89
CA SER A 158 12.91 0.41 6.58
C SER A 158 12.78 1.62 5.64
N LEU A 159 12.90 2.85 6.12
CA LEU A 159 12.91 4.06 5.29
C LEU A 159 13.77 5.14 5.92
N ASP A 160 14.33 6.00 5.08
CA ASP A 160 14.99 7.25 5.46
C ASP A 160 14.10 8.46 5.12
N PHE A 161 13.19 8.31 4.15
CA PHE A 161 12.19 9.31 3.76
C PHE A 161 10.91 8.65 3.23
N ILE A 162 9.83 9.43 3.20
CA ILE A 162 8.54 9.05 2.59
C ILE A 162 8.23 10.05 1.47
N GLY A 163 8.06 9.54 0.25
CA GLY A 163 7.47 10.30 -0.86
C GLY A 163 5.95 10.24 -0.78
N ILE A 164 5.28 11.35 -1.02
CA ILE A 164 3.82 11.42 -1.06
C ILE A 164 3.41 11.89 -2.45
N ASN A 165 2.76 11.00 -3.21
CA ASN A 165 2.11 11.36 -4.46
C ASN A 165 0.68 11.81 -4.14
N HIS A 166 0.41 13.10 -4.31
CA HIS A 166 -0.89 13.71 -4.00
C HIS A 166 -1.40 14.52 -5.18
N TYR A 167 -2.68 14.35 -5.50
CA TYR A 167 -3.31 14.98 -6.67
C TYR A 167 -4.64 15.65 -6.36
N TYR A 168 -5.47 15.06 -5.51
CA TYR A 168 -6.77 15.60 -5.14
C TYR A 168 -7.21 15.07 -3.78
N SER A 169 -8.31 15.65 -3.29
CA SER A 169 -8.95 15.28 -2.04
C SER A 169 -10.35 14.75 -2.30
N LEU A 170 -10.88 13.96 -1.37
CA LEU A 170 -12.18 13.32 -1.49
C LEU A 170 -13.00 13.55 -0.24
N TYR A 171 -14.31 13.73 -0.41
CA TYR A 171 -15.26 13.59 0.68
C TYR A 171 -15.58 12.11 0.90
N VAL A 172 -15.62 11.70 2.17
CA VAL A 172 -15.81 10.32 2.61
C VAL A 172 -17.02 10.25 3.52
N ASN A 173 -17.89 9.29 3.27
CA ASN A 173 -18.96 8.94 4.19
C ASN A 173 -18.98 7.44 4.50
N ASP A 174 -19.54 7.10 5.65
CA ASP A 174 -19.67 5.72 6.10
C ASP A 174 -20.58 4.90 5.18
N ARG A 175 -20.29 3.62 5.08
CA ARG A 175 -21.23 2.62 4.58
C ARG A 175 -21.11 1.35 5.44
N PRO A 176 -22.19 0.57 5.59
CA PRO A 176 -22.14 -0.72 6.25
C PRO A 176 -21.12 -1.65 5.57
N LEU A 177 -20.39 -2.41 6.38
CA LEU A 177 -19.48 -3.43 5.88
C LEU A 177 -20.30 -4.54 5.23
N GLU A 178 -20.03 -4.80 3.95
CA GLU A 178 -20.75 -5.81 3.19
C GLU A 178 -20.48 -7.22 3.75
N THR A 179 -21.41 -8.15 3.51
CA THR A 179 -21.26 -9.56 3.86
C THR A 179 -21.09 -10.40 2.59
N GLY A 180 -20.33 -11.49 2.68
CA GLY A 180 -20.07 -12.37 1.54
C GLY A 180 -18.81 -11.99 0.75
N VAL A 181 -18.89 -12.08 -0.58
CA VAL A 181 -17.76 -11.81 -1.49
C VAL A 181 -17.47 -10.31 -1.49
N ARG A 182 -16.21 -9.96 -1.21
CA ARG A 182 -15.75 -8.58 -1.09
C ARG A 182 -14.42 -8.39 -1.82
N ASP A 183 -14.31 -7.25 -2.47
CA ASP A 183 -13.05 -6.72 -2.99
C ASP A 183 -12.41 -5.79 -1.96
N TYR A 184 -11.27 -5.19 -2.32
CA TYR A 184 -10.58 -4.28 -1.42
C TYR A 184 -11.45 -3.06 -1.04
N LYS A 185 -12.22 -2.53 -1.99
CA LYS A 185 -13.07 -1.36 -1.74
C LYS A 185 -14.14 -1.71 -0.71
N ALA A 186 -14.84 -2.83 -0.88
CA ALA A 186 -15.86 -3.31 0.04
C ALA A 186 -15.30 -3.46 1.47
N ASP A 187 -14.06 -3.96 1.62
CA ASP A 187 -13.39 -4.06 2.92
C ASP A 187 -13.10 -2.71 3.58
N MET A 188 -12.78 -1.67 2.81
CA MET A 188 -12.59 -0.32 3.32
C MET A 188 -13.89 0.27 3.91
N SER A 189 -15.04 -0.17 3.39
CA SER A 189 -16.36 0.21 3.92
C SER A 189 -16.60 1.72 3.95
N VAL A 190 -16.26 2.43 2.86
CA VAL A 190 -16.57 3.85 2.69
C VAL A 190 -17.10 4.17 1.30
N SER A 191 -17.84 5.27 1.17
CA SER A 191 -18.19 5.89 -0.11
C SER A 191 -17.35 7.13 -0.34
N LEU A 192 -16.88 7.32 -1.58
CA LEU A 192 -15.98 8.42 -1.97
C LEU A 192 -16.70 9.36 -2.95
N ARG A 193 -16.58 10.67 -2.72
CA ARG A 193 -17.10 11.72 -3.61
C ARG A 193 -16.00 12.73 -3.91
N GLY A 194 -15.78 13.02 -5.20
CA GLY A 194 -14.81 14.04 -5.63
C GLY A 194 -15.11 15.41 -5.03
N SER A 195 -14.08 16.09 -4.51
CA SER A 195 -14.17 17.52 -4.23
C SER A 195 -14.27 18.24 -5.57
N ARG A 196 -15.39 18.92 -5.84
CA ARG A 196 -15.45 19.88 -6.94
C ARG A 196 -14.73 21.16 -6.55
#